data_AF-A0A4Y2DQD6-F1
#
_entry.id   AF-A0A4Y2DQD6-F1
#
_cell.length_a   1.000
_cell.length_b   1.000
_cell.length_c   1.000
_cell.angle_alpha   90.00
_cell.angle_beta   90.00
_cell.angle_gamma   90.00
#
_symmetry.space_group_name_H-M   'P 1'
#
loop_
_entity.id
_entity.type
_entity.pdbx_description
1 polymer ?
#
loop_
_entity_poly.entity_id
_entity_poly.type
_entity_poly.pdbx_seq_one_letter_code
_entity_poly.pdbx_strand_id
1 'polypeptide(L)'
;MFKEWASLGITESDPVEALSRHHEHYLPHRPVVKQQGTTKVHPVFDASSRQVGSPSLNQCLESGPNLLELIPSLLYRFREHKYDIFDDIEKAFLQISVRPEDRNFLKFFWWNGRENVDPKIMRHARVVFGVEKAVLFLLEAVVEHQLKNI
;
A
#
# COMPACT_ATOMS: atom_id res chain seq x y z
N MET A 1 -11.14 11.98 0.73
CA MET A 1 -10.04 11.02 0.59
C MET A 1 -10.03 10.27 -0.73
N PHE A 2 -10.86 9.26 -1.01
CA PHE A 2 -10.65 8.47 -2.25
C PHE A 2 -10.74 9.27 -3.57
N LYS A 3 -11.54 10.35 -3.59
CA LYS A 3 -11.54 11.33 -4.70
C LYS A 3 -10.22 12.09 -4.83
N GLU A 4 -9.60 12.45 -3.70
CA GLU A 4 -8.31 13.12 -3.63
C GLU A 4 -7.18 12.16 -4.01
N TRP A 5 -7.25 10.90 -3.57
CA TRP A 5 -6.32 9.86 -4.01
C TRP A 5 -6.37 9.65 -5.52
N ALA A 6 -7.57 9.71 -6.11
CA ALA A 6 -7.72 9.67 -7.56
C ALA A 6 -7.06 10.89 -8.24
N SER A 7 -7.24 12.12 -7.71
CA SER A 7 -6.58 13.30 -8.27
C SER A 7 -5.06 13.28 -8.13
N LEU A 8 -4.53 12.57 -7.13
CA LEU A 8 -3.10 12.39 -6.90
C LEU A 8 -2.51 11.18 -7.65
N GLY A 9 -3.32 10.44 -8.41
CA GLY A 9 -2.87 9.22 -9.11
C GLY A 9 -2.46 8.08 -8.17
N ILE A 10 -2.98 8.07 -6.93
CA ILE A 10 -2.81 6.98 -5.96
C ILE A 10 -3.77 5.84 -6.27
N THR A 11 -4.99 6.19 -6.68
CA THR A 11 -6.03 5.26 -7.11
C THR A 11 -6.53 5.65 -8.49
N GLU A 12 -7.04 4.67 -9.21
CA GLU A 12 -7.68 4.87 -10.51
C GLU A 12 -8.95 4.03 -10.61
N SER A 13 -9.86 4.45 -11.48
CA SER A 13 -11.01 3.62 -11.82
C SER A 13 -10.53 2.37 -12.56
N ASP A 14 -11.18 1.24 -12.29
CA ASP A 14 -10.87 0.02 -13.02
C ASP A 14 -11.22 0.21 -14.50
N PRO A 15 -10.28 0.06 -15.44
CA PRO A 15 -10.58 0.12 -16.86
C PRO A 15 -11.43 -1.11 -17.18
N VAL A 16 -12.73 -0.90 -17.33
CA VAL A 16 -13.78 -1.91 -17.57
C VAL A 16 -13.53 -2.78 -18.83
N GLU A 17 -12.48 -2.48 -19.61
CA GLU A 17 -12.19 -3.10 -20.91
C GLU A 17 -11.51 -4.48 -20.88
N ALA A 18 -11.26 -5.10 -19.72
CA ALA A 18 -10.59 -6.40 -19.68
C ALA A 18 -11.57 -7.57 -19.53
N LEU A 19 -12.25 -7.92 -20.62
CA LEU A 19 -12.91 -9.23 -20.82
C LEU A 19 -11.93 -10.44 -20.76
N SER A 20 -10.70 -10.27 -20.25
CA SER A 20 -9.60 -11.21 -20.45
C SER A 20 -8.59 -11.34 -19.29
N ARG A 21 -8.93 -10.99 -18.04
CA ARG A 21 -7.99 -11.16 -16.91
C ARG A 21 -8.47 -12.25 -15.95
N HIS A 22 -7.82 -13.41 -16.03
CA HIS A 22 -8.16 -14.59 -15.23
C HIS A 22 -7.84 -14.47 -13.73
N HIS A 23 -7.11 -13.42 -13.30
CA HIS A 23 -6.70 -13.26 -11.90
C HIS A 23 -6.90 -11.81 -11.42
N GLU A 24 -7.72 -11.65 -10.39
CA GLU A 24 -8.00 -10.38 -9.73
C GLU A 24 -8.18 -10.63 -8.23
N HIS A 25 -7.92 -9.61 -7.42
CA HIS A 25 -8.14 -9.68 -5.97
C HIS A 25 -8.73 -8.37 -5.47
N TYR A 26 -9.68 -8.48 -4.54
CA TYR A 26 -10.37 -7.36 -3.93
C TYR A 26 -9.92 -7.23 -2.47
N LEU A 27 -9.40 -6.05 -2.13
CA LEU A 27 -9.05 -5.66 -0.78
C LEU A 27 -10.29 -5.10 -0.07
N PRO A 28 -10.85 -5.82 0.90
CA PRO A 28 -11.82 -5.21 1.80
C PRO A 28 -11.12 -4.08 2.57
N HIS A 29 -11.87 -3.02 2.83
CA HIS A 29 -11.38 -1.89 3.62
C HIS A 29 -12.39 -1.47 4.66
N ARG A 30 -11.88 -0.88 5.73
CA ARG A 30 -12.68 -0.31 6.81
C ARG A 30 -12.14 1.06 7.22
N PRO A 31 -13.01 1.98 7.68
CA PRO A 31 -12.56 3.26 8.19
C PRO A 31 -11.96 3.08 9.59
N VAL A 32 -10.79 3.69 9.81
CA VAL A 32 -10.23 3.94 11.14
C VAL A 32 -10.35 5.44 11.41
N VAL A 33 -11.13 5.79 12.43
CA VAL A 33 -11.37 7.17 12.82
C VAL A 33 -10.36 7.56 13.89
N LYS A 34 -9.56 8.59 13.61
CA LYS A 34 -8.65 9.17 14.60
C LYS A 34 -9.36 10.32 15.31
N GLN A 35 -9.29 10.35 16.64
CA GLN A 35 -9.85 11.45 17.43
C GLN A 35 -9.03 12.74 17.31
N GLN A 36 -7.74 12.64 16.94
CA GLN A 36 -6.81 13.76 16.79
C GLN A 36 -5.94 13.59 15.53
N GLY A 37 -5.59 14.70 14.88
CA GLY A 37 -4.77 14.74 13.65
C GLY A 37 -5.42 15.49 12.48
N THR A 38 -4.64 15.75 11.42
CA THR A 38 -5.09 16.48 10.23
C THR A 38 -6.06 15.67 9.36
N THR A 39 -5.92 14.34 9.36
CA THR A 39 -6.80 13.41 8.64
C THR A 39 -7.67 12.64 9.63
N LYS A 40 -8.96 12.95 9.67
CA LYS A 40 -9.91 12.39 10.67
C LYS A 40 -10.25 10.91 10.45
N VAL A 41 -10.18 10.41 9.21
CA VAL A 41 -10.55 9.03 8.86
C VAL A 41 -9.50 8.48 7.90
N HIS A 42 -8.94 7.30 8.17
CA HIS A 42 -8.04 6.58 7.26
C HIS A 42 -8.64 5.23 6.89
N PRO A 43 -8.68 4.84 5.60
CA PRO A 43 -9.03 3.50 5.19
C PRO A 43 -7.87 2.55 5.50
N VAL A 44 -8.21 1.42 6.08
CA VAL A 44 -7.29 0.30 6.26
C VAL A 44 -7.74 -0.82 5.33
N PHE A 45 -6.83 -1.28 4.48
CA PHE A 45 -7.04 -2.40 3.57
C PHE A 45 -6.54 -3.69 4.20
N ASP A 46 -7.27 -4.77 4.01
CA ASP A 46 -6.92 -6.09 4.55
C ASP A 46 -6.50 -7.04 3.43
N ALA A 47 -5.19 -7.15 3.23
CA ALA A 47 -4.57 -8.09 2.28
C ALA A 47 -4.43 -9.52 2.84
N SER A 48 -4.85 -9.75 4.08
CA SER A 48 -4.92 -11.08 4.71
C SER A 48 -6.29 -11.74 4.51
N SER A 49 -7.29 -10.96 4.12
CA SER A 49 -8.59 -11.49 3.68
C SER A 49 -8.44 -12.44 2.48
N ARG A 50 -9.27 -13.48 2.45
CA ARG A 50 -9.22 -14.53 1.42
C ARG A 50 -10.58 -15.18 1.23
N GLN A 51 -10.84 -15.64 0.01
CA GLN A 51 -11.96 -16.53 -0.25
C GLN A 51 -11.65 -17.94 0.29
N VAL A 52 -12.67 -18.66 0.73
CA VAL A 52 -12.54 -20.06 1.17
C VAL A 52 -11.91 -20.89 0.05
N GLY A 53 -10.83 -21.61 0.37
CA GLY A 53 -10.10 -22.41 -0.61
C GLY A 53 -9.07 -21.65 -1.46
N SER A 54 -8.91 -20.34 -1.27
CA SER A 54 -7.91 -19.51 -1.96
C SER A 54 -6.85 -18.96 -0.99
N PRO A 55 -5.63 -18.66 -1.47
CA PRO A 55 -4.64 -17.91 -0.70
C PRO A 55 -5.06 -16.43 -0.57
N SER A 56 -4.63 -15.77 0.52
CA SER A 56 -4.71 -14.31 0.62
C SER A 56 -3.63 -13.64 -0.22
N LEU A 57 -3.80 -12.34 -0.51
CA LEU A 57 -2.77 -11.58 -1.22
C LEU A 57 -1.42 -11.63 -0.47
N ASN A 58 -1.42 -11.50 0.85
CA ASN A 58 -0.20 -11.61 1.67
C ASN A 58 0.48 -12.98 1.59
N GLN A 59 -0.24 -14.06 1.24
CA GLN A 59 0.35 -15.38 1.04
C GLN A 59 0.96 -15.56 -0.36
N CYS A 60 0.50 -14.78 -1.33
CA CYS A 60 1.02 -14.79 -2.70
C CYS A 60 2.22 -13.86 -2.90
N LEU A 61 2.44 -12.93 -1.98
CA LEU A 61 3.52 -11.96 -2.08
C LEU A 61 4.78 -12.44 -1.37
N GLU A 62 5.94 -12.17 -1.98
CA GLU A 62 7.22 -12.36 -1.33
C GLU A 62 7.38 -11.38 -0.17
N SER A 63 7.85 -11.91 0.96
CA SER A 63 8.03 -11.13 2.19
C SER A 63 9.35 -10.37 2.24
N GLY A 64 10.29 -10.70 1.35
CA GLY A 64 11.66 -10.21 1.42
C GLY A 64 12.39 -10.63 2.71
N PRO A 65 13.59 -10.08 2.94
CA PRO A 65 14.34 -10.27 4.18
C PRO A 65 13.66 -9.60 5.37
N ASN A 66 13.86 -10.16 6.56
CA ASN A 66 13.33 -9.59 7.80
C ASN A 66 14.14 -8.37 8.25
N LEU A 67 13.69 -7.18 7.85
CA LEU A 67 14.38 -5.92 8.19
C LEU A 67 14.33 -5.56 9.68
N LEU A 68 13.44 -6.19 10.46
CA LEU A 68 13.38 -5.95 11.92
C LEU A 68 14.64 -6.44 12.62
N GLU A 69 15.31 -7.46 12.09
CA GLU A 69 16.57 -8.00 12.64
C GLU A 69 17.72 -7.00 12.50
N LEU A 70 17.60 -6.01 11.61
CA LEU A 70 18.60 -4.95 11.43
C LEU A 70 18.44 -3.78 12.42
N ILE A 71 17.30 -3.68 13.12
CA ILE A 71 17.04 -2.56 14.03
C ILE A 71 18.09 -2.45 15.14
N PRO A 72 18.50 -3.53 15.84
CA PRO A 72 19.50 -3.40 16.91
C PRO A 72 20.85 -2.90 16.42
N SER A 73 21.33 -3.39 15.28
CA SER A 73 22.61 -2.96 14.70
C SER A 73 22.54 -1.54 14.14
N LEU A 74 21.38 -1.12 13.60
CA LEU A 74 21.12 0.25 13.19
C LEU A 74 21.17 1.21 14.38
N LEU A 75 20.47 0.88 15.47
CA LEU A 75 20.46 1.69 16.70
C LEU A 75 21.84 1.78 17.35
N TYR A 76 22.65 0.73 17.26
CA TYR A 76 24.02 0.76 17.75
C TYR A 76 24.87 1.76 16.95
N ARG A 77 24.88 1.66 15.61
CA ARG A 77 25.60 2.60 14.72
C ARG A 77 25.14 4.04 14.90
N PHE A 78 23.84 4.26 15.08
CA PHE A 78 23.26 5.57 15.36
C PHE A 78 23.77 6.19 16.69
N ARG A 79 24.36 5.39 17.60
CA ARG A 79 24.95 5.90 18.85
C ARG A 79 26.45 6.06 18.79
N GLU A 80 27.12 5.60 17.73
CA GLU A 80 28.59 5.70 17.59
C GLU A 80 29.04 7.10 17.19
N HIS A 81 28.17 7.86 16.52
CA HIS A 81 28.49 9.18 16.02
C HIS A 81 27.94 10.28 16.94
N LYS A 82 28.62 11.44 16.94
CA LYS A 82 28.24 12.60 17.76
C LYS A 82 27.03 13.35 17.19
N TYR A 83 26.79 13.21 15.90
CA TYR A 83 25.76 13.93 15.16
C TYR A 83 25.07 12.96 14.21
N ASP A 84 23.74 12.97 14.23
CA ASP A 84 22.90 12.15 13.36
C ASP A 84 21.91 13.02 12.60
N ILE A 85 21.53 12.56 11.41
CA ILE A 85 20.48 13.16 10.58
C ILE A 85 19.36 12.13 10.45
N PHE A 86 18.15 12.56 10.75
CA PHE A 86 16.93 11.79 10.55
C PHE A 86 15.89 12.70 9.91
N ASP A 87 15.07 12.13 9.02
CA ASP A 87 13.95 12.83 8.40
C ASP A 87 12.82 11.85 8.12
N ASP A 88 11.59 12.37 7.98
CA ASP A 88 10.41 11.58 7.64
C ASP A 88 10.13 11.65 6.14
N ILE A 89 9.95 10.49 5.50
CA ILE A 89 9.56 10.43 4.10
C ILE A 89 8.04 10.48 4.04
N GLU A 90 7.50 11.68 3.79
CA GLU A 90 6.05 11.88 3.73
C GLU A 90 5.40 10.89 2.73
N LYS A 91 4.52 10.03 3.25
CA LYS A 91 3.75 9.04 2.47
C LYS A 91 4.65 8.14 1.60
N ALA A 92 5.80 7.71 2.13
CA ALA A 92 6.82 6.93 1.42
C ALA A 92 6.26 5.83 0.48
N PHE A 93 5.34 4.98 0.97
CA PHE A 93 4.78 3.90 0.15
C PHE A 93 3.95 4.40 -1.05
N LEU A 94 3.25 5.54 -0.89
CA LEU A 94 2.45 6.11 -1.97
C LEU A 94 3.32 6.72 -3.08
N GLN A 95 4.63 6.90 -2.85
CA GLN A 95 5.58 7.32 -3.88
C GLN A 95 5.97 6.15 -4.80
N ILE A 96 5.80 4.90 -4.36
CA ILE A 96 6.17 3.70 -5.10
C ILE A 96 5.04 3.30 -6.05
N SER A 97 5.32 3.31 -7.35
CA SER A 97 4.36 2.89 -8.38
C SER A 97 4.22 1.37 -8.47
N VAL A 98 2.99 0.90 -8.60
CA VAL A 98 2.68 -0.50 -8.91
C VAL A 98 2.57 -0.65 -10.42
N ARG A 99 3.15 -1.74 -10.95
CA ARG A 99 3.10 -2.06 -12.38
C ARG A 99 1.65 -2.22 -12.84
N PRO A 100 1.25 -1.69 -14.00
CA PRO A 100 -0.15 -1.73 -14.47
C PRO A 100 -0.80 -3.13 -14.44
N GLU A 101 -0.01 -4.16 -14.71
CA GLU A 101 -0.41 -5.58 -14.68
C GLU A 101 -0.80 -6.07 -13.27
N ASP A 102 -0.13 -5.59 -12.22
CA ASP A 102 -0.33 -6.04 -10.84
C ASP A 102 -1.43 -5.27 -10.10
N ARG A 103 -1.86 -4.11 -10.63
CA ARG A 103 -2.90 -3.26 -10.00
C ARG A 103 -4.23 -3.97 -9.83
N ASN A 104 -4.49 -5.01 -10.62
CA ASN A 104 -5.70 -5.83 -10.53
C ASN A 104 -5.80 -6.68 -9.24
N PHE A 105 -4.71 -6.83 -8.50
CA PHE A 105 -4.72 -7.48 -7.18
C PHE A 105 -5.00 -6.50 -6.03
N LEU A 106 -5.00 -5.20 -6.32
CA LEU A 106 -5.23 -4.12 -5.36
C LEU A 106 -6.56 -3.41 -5.64
N LYS A 107 -7.57 -4.14 -6.11
CA LYS A 107 -8.91 -3.60 -6.35
C LYS A 107 -9.65 -3.41 -5.02
N PHE A 108 -10.59 -2.48 -4.98
CA PHE A 108 -11.48 -2.29 -3.85
C PHE A 108 -12.80 -1.64 -4.29
N PHE A 109 -13.85 -1.86 -3.51
CA PHE A 109 -15.15 -1.24 -3.74
C PHE A 109 -15.23 0.14 -3.08
N TRP A 110 -15.74 1.13 -3.81
CA TRP A 110 -15.97 2.48 -3.30
C TRP A 110 -17.38 2.96 -3.61
N TRP A 111 -18.08 3.47 -2.60
CA TRP A 111 -19.41 4.07 -2.73
C TRP A 111 -19.42 5.47 -2.12
N ASN A 112 -20.29 6.34 -2.63
CA ASN A 112 -20.40 7.73 -2.19
C ASN A 112 -21.47 7.95 -1.09
N GLY A 113 -21.99 6.87 -0.51
CA GLY A 113 -23.02 6.90 0.54
C GLY A 113 -24.43 7.21 0.06
N ARG A 114 -24.68 7.30 -1.26
CA ARG A 114 -26.04 7.44 -1.80
C ARG A 114 -26.71 6.07 -1.88
N GLU A 115 -27.95 5.99 -1.40
CA GLU A 115 -28.78 4.80 -1.54
C GLU A 115 -29.06 4.52 -3.02
N ASN A 116 -29.16 3.24 -3.39
CA ASN A 116 -29.47 2.77 -4.74
C ASN A 116 -28.45 3.15 -5.84
N VAL A 117 -27.18 3.33 -5.47
CA VAL A 117 -26.08 3.49 -6.44
C VAL A 117 -25.11 2.34 -6.29
N ASP A 118 -24.83 1.64 -7.39
CA ASP A 118 -23.86 0.55 -7.39
C ASP A 118 -22.47 1.03 -6.95
N PRO A 119 -21.76 0.25 -6.13
CA PRO A 119 -20.40 0.58 -5.74
C PRO A 119 -19.50 0.60 -6.97
N LYS A 120 -18.62 1.61 -7.04
CA LYS A 120 -17.59 1.71 -8.06
C LYS A 120 -16.43 0.78 -7.71
N ILE A 121 -15.83 0.17 -8.71
CA ILE A 121 -14.58 -0.56 -8.55
C ILE A 121 -13.42 0.40 -8.83
N MET A 122 -12.54 0.53 -7.85
CA MET A 122 -11.32 1.32 -7.92
C MET A 122 -10.14 0.36 -7.72
N ARG A 123 -8.95 0.77 -8.16
CA ARG A 123 -7.71 0.02 -7.92
C ARG A 123 -6.57 0.96 -7.54
N HIS A 124 -5.61 0.44 -6.78
CA HIS A 124 -4.42 1.20 -6.41
C HIS A 124 -3.38 1.19 -7.52
N ALA A 125 -2.82 2.36 -7.82
CA ALA A 125 -1.69 2.54 -8.72
C ALA A 125 -0.36 2.67 -7.96
N ARG A 126 -0.42 2.83 -6.63
CA ARG A 126 0.71 2.98 -5.72
C ARG A 126 0.65 1.92 -4.62
N VAL A 127 1.78 1.65 -3.99
CA VAL A 127 1.87 0.66 -2.90
C VAL A 127 1.04 1.13 -1.70
N VAL A 128 0.21 0.24 -1.14
CA VAL A 128 -0.74 0.56 -0.06
C VAL A 128 -0.35 -0.04 1.27
N PHE A 129 -0.71 0.68 2.34
CA PHE A 129 -0.68 0.14 3.69
C PHE A 129 -1.72 -0.99 3.84
N GLY A 130 -1.34 -2.06 4.54
CA GLY A 130 -2.15 -3.27 4.72
C GLY A 130 -1.62 -4.50 3.98
N VAL A 131 -0.65 -4.31 3.08
CA VAL A 131 0.12 -5.39 2.44
C VAL A 131 1.39 -5.64 3.27
N GLU A 132 1.21 -6.28 4.42
CA GLU A 132 2.17 -6.22 5.54
C GLU A 132 3.58 -6.67 5.18
N LYS A 133 3.73 -7.71 4.36
CA LYS A 133 5.04 -8.36 4.17
C LYS A 133 5.85 -7.76 3.03
N ALA A 134 5.22 -7.40 1.91
CA ALA A 134 5.94 -6.89 0.75
C ALA A 134 6.34 -5.41 0.90
N VAL A 135 5.56 -4.62 1.64
CA VAL A 135 5.67 -3.15 1.61
C VAL A 135 6.97 -2.63 2.21
N LEU A 136 7.45 -3.24 3.30
CA LEU A 136 8.67 -2.79 3.97
C LEU A 136 9.92 -3.09 3.13
N PHE A 137 9.98 -4.29 2.55
CA PHE A 137 11.03 -4.69 1.61
C PHE A 137 11.03 -3.83 0.34
N LEU A 138 9.86 -3.56 -0.25
CA LEU A 138 9.77 -2.71 -1.44
C LEU A 138 10.30 -1.30 -1.17
N LEU A 139 10.02 -0.73 0.00
CA LEU A 139 10.55 0.58 0.36
C LEU A 139 12.08 0.55 0.51
N GLU A 140 12.61 -0.44 1.21
CA GLU A 140 14.07 -0.61 1.33
C GLU A 140 14.74 -0.73 -0.04
N ALA A 141 14.25 -1.62 -0.90
CA ALA A 141 14.79 -1.82 -2.24
C ALA A 141 14.76 -0.52 -3.08
N VAL A 142 13.68 0.26 -2.99
CA VAL A 142 13.57 1.55 -3.67
C VAL A 142 14.56 2.56 -3.11
N VAL A 143 14.67 2.68 -1.79
CA VAL A 143 15.62 3.61 -1.14
C VAL A 143 17.05 3.25 -1.52
N GLU A 144 17.44 1.98 -1.43
CA GLU A 144 18.77 1.54 -1.85
C GLU A 144 19.06 1.83 -3.32
N HIS A 145 18.07 1.58 -4.19
CA HIS A 145 18.22 1.87 -5.61
C HIS A 145 18.43 3.36 -5.86
N GLN A 146 17.69 4.23 -5.18
CA GLN A 146 17.90 5.68 -5.28
C GLN A 146 19.28 6.09 -4.75
N LEU A 147 19.69 5.60 -3.58
CA LEU A 147 21.00 5.91 -2.99
C LEU A 147 22.19 5.46 -3.84
N LYS A 148 22.06 4.35 -4.57
CA LYS A 148 23.10 3.85 -5.48
C LYS A 148 23.19 4.64 -6.79
N ASN A 149 22.16 5.43 -7.12
CA ASN A 149 22.07 6.20 -8.36
C ASN A 149 22.23 7.72 -8.14
N ILE A 150 22.64 8.13 -6.94
CA ILE A 150 23.08 9.50 -6.61
C ILE A 150 24.61 9.54 -6.74
#